data_AF-A0A174LYH2-F1
#
_entry.id   AF-A0A174LYH2-F1
#
_cell.length_a   1.000
_cell.length_b   1.000
_cell.length_c   1.000
_cell.angle_alpha   90.00
_cell.angle_beta   90.00
_cell.angle_gamma   90.00
#
_symmetry.space_group_name_H-M   'P 1'
#
loop_
_entity.id
_entity.type
_entity.pdbx_description
1 polymer ?
#
loop_
_entity_poly.entity_id
_entity_poly.type
_entity_poly.pdbx_seq_one_letter_code
_entity_poly.pdbx_strand_id
1 'polypeptide(L)'
;MGGRGSSSGLSNGSGISTVERKICHDEVESAYLFDTDGNVIFSKSDNTKNYVTFSEEQVKQFEDNILTHNHPGGSTFSCEDVSLLTYSKMQEIRATTSKGTFSLRANKDSKSYEKGSLAFSEDYSYSIYLRTKHCDGVYEKLLKDYRNFRIDEVEFQKGCDALNSGMAEFRNTWLEENSHKYGYIYRFQGR
;
A
#
# COMPACT_ATOMS: atom_id res chain seq x y z
N MET A 1 43.66 27.88 1.60
CA MET A 1 42.48 28.32 0.84
C MET A 1 41.95 27.08 0.13
N GLY A 2 40.78 26.50 0.37
CA GLY A 2 39.51 27.04 0.85
C GLY A 2 38.44 26.77 -0.21
N GLY A 3 37.45 25.92 0.09
CA GLY A 3 36.19 25.76 -0.69
C GLY A 3 36.09 24.43 -1.45
N ARG A 4 35.31 23.43 -0.99
CA ARG A 4 33.83 23.27 -1.06
C ARG A 4 33.37 22.89 -2.48
N GLY A 5 33.01 21.62 -2.70
CA GLY A 5 31.61 21.13 -2.67
C GLY A 5 31.28 20.65 -4.11
N SER A 6 30.64 19.52 -4.38
CA SER A 6 29.42 19.00 -3.77
C SER A 6 29.37 17.48 -3.85
N SER A 7 29.08 16.84 -2.72
CA SER A 7 28.61 15.46 -2.64
C SER A 7 27.17 15.40 -3.18
N SER A 8 27.00 14.86 -4.38
CA SER A 8 25.70 14.37 -4.84
C SER A 8 25.37 13.10 -4.05
N GLY A 9 24.64 13.28 -2.95
CA GLY A 9 24.13 12.19 -2.12
C GLY A 9 23.08 11.38 -2.86
N LEU A 10 23.52 10.31 -3.52
CA LEU A 10 22.71 9.12 -3.78
C LEU A 10 22.86 8.24 -2.53
N SER A 11 21.98 8.39 -1.54
CA SER A 11 21.88 7.39 -0.48
C SER A 11 21.29 6.11 -1.07
N ASN A 12 21.94 4.99 -0.76
CA ASN A 12 21.85 3.73 -1.47
C ASN A 12 20.51 3.01 -1.27
N GLY A 13 19.72 2.84 -2.35
CA GLY A 13 18.56 1.93 -2.41
C GLY A 13 18.90 0.43 -2.32
N SER A 14 20.03 0.04 -1.72
CA SER A 14 20.49 -1.36 -1.71
C SER A 14 19.80 -2.21 -0.64
N GLY A 15 19.48 -1.63 0.53
CA GLY A 15 18.84 -2.36 1.65
C GLY A 15 17.38 -2.69 1.38
N ILE A 16 16.57 -1.66 1.08
CA ILE A 16 15.12 -1.80 0.84
C ILE A 16 14.86 -2.76 -0.33
N SER A 17 15.50 -2.55 -1.48
CA SER A 17 15.27 -3.41 -2.65
C SER A 17 15.70 -4.86 -2.42
N THR A 18 16.72 -5.09 -1.60
CA THR A 18 17.15 -6.46 -1.23
C THR A 18 16.09 -7.16 -0.38
N VAL A 19 15.51 -6.46 0.60
CA VAL A 19 14.39 -6.99 1.39
C VAL A 19 13.16 -7.22 0.52
N GLU A 20 12.80 -6.28 -0.35
CA GLU A 20 11.65 -6.43 -1.26
C GLU A 20 11.78 -7.66 -2.17
N ARG A 21 12.99 -7.95 -2.68
CA ARG A 21 13.24 -9.17 -3.47
C ARG A 21 13.08 -10.44 -2.63
N LYS A 22 13.38 -10.38 -1.34
CA LYS A 22 13.21 -11.51 -0.42
C LYS A 22 11.73 -11.79 -0.14
N ILE A 23 10.93 -10.77 0.16
CA ILE A 23 9.57 -10.97 0.71
C ILE A 23 8.44 -10.97 -0.34
N CYS A 24 8.70 -10.52 -1.56
CA CYS A 24 7.66 -10.35 -2.60
C CYS A 24 6.94 -11.61 -3.08
N HIS A 25 7.46 -12.80 -2.77
CA HIS A 25 6.83 -14.08 -3.07
C HIS A 25 6.36 -14.80 -1.79
N ASP A 26 6.52 -14.18 -0.62
CA ASP A 26 6.10 -14.78 0.63
C ASP A 26 4.57 -14.90 0.65
N GLU A 27 4.08 -16.04 1.13
CA GLU A 27 2.65 -16.31 1.26
C GLU A 27 2.03 -15.65 2.51
N VAL A 28 2.89 -15.22 3.43
CA VAL A 28 2.52 -14.45 4.63
C VAL A 28 3.07 -13.05 4.52
N GLU A 29 2.39 -12.11 5.16
CA GLU A 29 2.78 -10.72 5.19
C GLU A 29 3.91 -10.48 6.19
N SER A 30 4.93 -9.77 5.73
CA SER A 30 6.10 -9.37 6.48
C SER A 30 6.39 -7.90 6.20
N ALA A 31 6.67 -7.13 7.24
CA ALA A 31 6.99 -5.72 7.16
C ALA A 31 8.39 -5.42 7.70
N TYR A 32 9.06 -4.45 7.10
CA TYR A 32 10.36 -3.95 7.49
C TYR A 32 10.32 -2.43 7.52
N LEU A 33 10.73 -1.86 8.65
CA LEU A 33 10.91 -0.43 8.81
C LEU A 33 12.37 -0.08 8.56
N PHE A 34 12.58 0.96 7.77
CA PHE A 34 13.88 1.50 7.43
C PHE A 34 14.00 2.95 7.85
N ASP A 35 15.22 3.34 8.25
CA ASP A 35 15.57 4.76 8.27
C ASP A 35 15.74 5.32 6.85
N THR A 36 15.95 6.63 6.74
CA THR A 36 16.14 7.32 5.45
C THR A 36 17.45 6.97 4.74
N ASP A 37 18.40 6.36 5.46
CA ASP A 37 19.67 5.88 4.90
C ASP A 37 19.57 4.44 4.37
N GLY A 38 18.43 3.78 4.60
CA GLY A 38 18.14 2.42 4.14
C GLY A 38 18.61 1.33 5.11
N ASN A 39 18.88 1.66 6.37
CA ASN A 39 19.17 0.69 7.42
C ASN A 39 17.86 0.16 8.03
N VAL A 40 17.82 -1.13 8.35
CA VAL A 40 16.66 -1.74 9.01
C VAL A 40 16.61 -1.29 10.47
N ILE A 41 15.49 -0.68 10.87
CA ILE A 41 15.17 -0.37 12.27
C ILE A 41 14.58 -1.61 12.93
N PHE A 42 13.56 -2.21 12.30
CA PHE A 42 13.00 -3.49 12.72
C PHE A 42 12.30 -4.22 11.57
N SER A 43 11.97 -5.49 11.81
CA SER A 43 11.12 -6.30 10.95
C SER A 43 10.04 -7.02 11.76
N LYS A 44 8.89 -7.31 11.16
CA LYS A 44 7.78 -8.00 11.81
C LYS A 44 7.00 -8.87 10.82
N SER A 45 6.55 -10.03 11.30
CA SER A 45 5.52 -10.85 10.64
C SER A 45 4.68 -11.52 11.73
N ASP A 46 3.37 -11.56 11.51
CA ASP A 46 2.43 -12.24 12.41
C ASP A 46 2.04 -13.64 11.88
N ASN A 47 2.76 -14.14 10.86
CA ASN A 47 2.48 -15.41 10.15
C ASN A 47 1.06 -15.47 9.55
N THR A 48 0.56 -14.32 9.11
CA THR A 48 -0.79 -14.13 8.57
C THR A 48 -0.71 -13.63 7.13
N LYS A 49 -1.69 -14.00 6.29
CA LYS A 49 -1.60 -13.79 4.84
C LYS A 49 -1.71 -12.32 4.40
N ASN A 50 -2.56 -11.54 5.06
CA ASN A 50 -3.00 -10.22 4.56
C ASN A 50 -3.03 -9.14 5.65
N TYR A 51 -2.28 -9.33 6.74
CA TYR A 51 -2.07 -8.26 7.70
C TYR A 51 -0.82 -8.51 8.52
N VAL A 52 -0.29 -7.42 9.06
CA VAL A 52 0.67 -7.39 10.16
C VAL A 52 0.26 -6.30 11.14
N THR A 53 0.34 -6.58 12.43
CA THR A 53 -0.02 -5.64 13.50
C THR A 53 1.23 -4.93 14.01
N PHE A 54 1.08 -3.76 14.63
CA PHE A 54 2.19 -3.04 15.27
C PHE A 54 1.78 -2.58 16.67
N SER A 55 2.72 -2.63 17.62
CA SER A 55 2.49 -2.02 18.94
C SER A 55 2.57 -0.50 18.85
N GLU A 56 2.07 0.21 19.86
CA GLU A 56 2.18 1.67 19.91
C GLU A 56 3.64 2.16 19.86
N GLU A 57 4.56 1.43 20.51
CA GLU A 57 6.00 1.73 20.49
C GLU A 57 6.61 1.55 19.11
N GLN A 58 6.10 0.62 18.32
CA GLN A 58 6.52 0.43 16.93
C GLN A 58 5.97 1.55 16.04
N VAL A 59 4.70 1.91 16.21
CA VAL A 59 4.07 2.99 15.45
C VAL A 59 4.75 4.34 15.71
N LYS A 60 5.22 4.60 16.93
CA LYS A 60 6.01 5.82 17.24
C LYS A 60 7.32 5.93 16.46
N GLN A 61 7.89 4.82 16.00
CA GLN A 61 9.12 4.80 15.21
C GLN A 61 8.88 5.09 13.72
N PHE A 62 7.63 5.15 13.28
CA PHE A 62 7.30 5.29 11.86
C PHE A 62 7.44 6.72 11.34
N GLU A 63 7.39 7.72 12.21
CA GLU A 63 7.50 9.13 11.80
C GLU A 63 8.78 9.36 11.00
N ASP A 64 8.63 9.94 9.80
CA ASP A 64 9.71 10.24 8.85
C ASP A 64 10.53 9.04 8.32
N ASN A 65 10.15 7.81 8.66
CA ASN A 65 10.79 6.58 8.21
C ASN A 65 10.02 5.89 7.06
N ILE A 66 10.62 4.84 6.51
CA ILE A 66 10.10 4.12 5.33
C ILE A 66 9.69 2.70 5.72
N LEU A 67 8.41 2.37 5.55
CA LEU A 67 7.90 1.02 5.75
C LEU A 67 7.78 0.31 4.40
N THR A 68 8.28 -0.92 4.29
CA THR A 68 7.94 -1.82 3.18
C THR A 68 7.33 -3.10 3.72
N HIS A 69 6.30 -3.60 3.06
CA HIS A 69 5.69 -4.90 3.32
C HIS A 69 5.36 -5.60 2.00
N ASN A 70 5.07 -6.90 2.02
CA ASN A 70 4.59 -7.62 0.84
C ASN A 70 3.06 -7.72 0.83
N HIS A 71 2.47 -7.69 -0.37
CA HIS A 71 1.07 -8.05 -0.57
C HIS A 71 0.98 -9.35 -1.38
N PRO A 72 0.75 -10.51 -0.73
CA PRO A 72 0.63 -11.79 -1.44
C PRO A 72 -0.50 -11.80 -2.48
N GLY A 73 -1.58 -11.04 -2.23
CA GLY A 73 -2.68 -10.85 -3.17
C GLY A 73 -2.36 -9.97 -4.38
N GLY A 74 -1.20 -9.30 -4.41
CA GLY A 74 -0.75 -8.50 -5.55
C GLY A 74 -1.45 -7.14 -5.71
N SER A 75 -2.22 -6.69 -4.72
CA SER A 75 -2.89 -5.39 -4.74
C SER A 75 -1.99 -4.25 -4.25
N THR A 76 -2.42 -3.01 -4.49
CA THR A 76 -1.86 -1.83 -3.82
C THR A 76 -2.41 -1.67 -2.39
N PHE A 77 -2.22 -0.49 -1.78
CA PHE A 77 -2.53 -0.15 -0.39
C PHE A 77 -4.00 -0.30 0.00
N SER A 78 -4.24 -0.87 1.19
CA SER A 78 -5.52 -0.91 1.90
C SER A 78 -5.86 0.44 2.55
N CYS A 79 -7.07 0.56 3.11
CA CYS A 79 -7.45 1.73 3.89
C CYS A 79 -6.56 1.86 5.14
N GLU A 80 -6.24 0.71 5.75
CA GLU A 80 -5.38 0.59 6.92
C GLU A 80 -3.96 1.05 6.61
N ASP A 81 -3.40 0.70 5.44
CA ASP A 81 -2.08 1.17 4.99
C ASP A 81 -2.03 2.70 4.85
N VAL A 82 -3.02 3.28 4.18
CA VAL A 82 -3.10 4.74 3.98
C VAL A 82 -3.34 5.45 5.32
N SER A 83 -4.20 4.90 6.18
CA SER A 83 -4.43 5.42 7.53
C SER A 83 -3.17 5.32 8.39
N LEU A 84 -2.40 4.24 8.29
CA LEU A 84 -1.16 4.07 9.04
C LEU A 84 -0.11 5.09 8.56
N LEU A 85 0.07 5.23 7.25
CA LEU A 85 0.92 6.25 6.63
C LEU A 85 0.61 7.67 7.13
N THR A 86 -0.67 8.05 7.12
CA THR A 86 -1.10 9.40 7.54
C THR A 86 -0.96 9.55 9.05
N TYR A 87 -1.57 8.66 9.83
CA TYR A 87 -1.57 8.74 11.30
C TYR A 87 -0.16 8.76 11.89
N SER A 88 0.73 7.88 11.41
CA SER A 88 2.10 7.79 11.93
C SER A 88 3.08 8.73 11.23
N LYS A 89 2.59 9.54 10.28
CA LYS A 89 3.38 10.55 9.56
C LYS A 89 4.65 9.98 8.91
N MET A 90 4.52 8.80 8.31
CA MET A 90 5.61 8.14 7.59
C MET A 90 6.11 8.98 6.42
N GLN A 91 7.38 8.81 6.07
CA GLN A 91 7.93 9.36 4.84
C GLN A 91 7.42 8.60 3.61
N GLU A 92 7.33 7.27 3.72
CA GLU A 92 6.90 6.41 2.61
C GLU A 92 6.38 5.07 3.14
N ILE A 93 5.31 4.58 2.53
CA ILE A 93 4.89 3.18 2.65
C ILE A 93 5.02 2.50 1.28
N ARG A 94 5.48 1.26 1.28
CA ARG A 94 5.78 0.47 0.08
C ARG A 94 5.15 -0.91 0.20
N ALA A 95 4.47 -1.34 -0.86
CA ALA A 95 3.87 -2.66 -0.95
C ALA A 95 4.51 -3.42 -2.12
N THR A 96 5.35 -4.41 -1.82
CA THR A 96 6.01 -5.24 -2.84
C THR A 96 5.19 -6.49 -3.16
N THR A 97 5.16 -6.83 -4.44
CA THR A 97 4.44 -7.97 -4.98
C THR A 97 5.36 -8.72 -5.94
N SER A 98 4.94 -9.89 -6.40
CA SER A 98 5.63 -10.62 -7.47
C SER A 98 5.77 -9.82 -8.77
N LYS A 99 4.86 -8.85 -9.02
CA LYS A 99 4.83 -8.03 -10.25
C LYS A 99 5.65 -6.75 -10.15
N GLY A 100 5.94 -6.26 -8.95
CA GLY A 100 6.51 -4.93 -8.74
C GLY A 100 6.22 -4.38 -7.36
N THR A 101 6.68 -3.15 -7.13
CA THR A 101 6.50 -2.45 -5.85
C THR A 101 5.67 -1.19 -6.05
N PHE A 102 4.58 -1.07 -5.28
CA PHE A 102 3.84 0.17 -5.11
C PHE A 102 4.52 1.03 -4.05
N SER A 103 4.51 2.34 -4.24
CA SER A 103 5.07 3.33 -3.32
C SER A 103 4.09 4.48 -3.16
N LEU A 104 3.81 4.86 -1.92
CA LEU A 104 3.06 6.05 -1.56
C LEU A 104 3.93 6.90 -0.62
N ARG A 105 4.45 8.00 -1.16
CA ARG A 105 5.49 8.83 -0.52
C ARG A 105 4.98 10.22 -0.20
N ALA A 106 5.26 10.73 0.99
CA ALA A 106 5.05 12.13 1.33
C ALA A 106 5.88 13.06 0.44
N ASN A 107 5.25 14.05 -0.18
CA ASN A 107 5.90 15.13 -0.92
C ASN A 107 5.97 16.38 -0.04
N LYS A 108 6.99 16.45 0.82
CA LYS A 108 7.16 17.53 1.81
C LYS A 108 7.27 18.93 1.20
N ASP A 109 7.61 19.05 -0.08
CA ASP A 109 7.68 20.31 -0.81
C ASP A 109 6.35 20.73 -1.45
N SER A 110 5.34 19.86 -1.45
CA SER A 110 4.03 20.18 -2.00
C SER A 110 3.31 21.20 -1.13
N LYS A 111 2.68 22.19 -1.76
CA LYS A 111 1.78 23.14 -1.07
C LYS A 111 0.56 22.46 -0.43
N SER A 112 0.20 21.29 -0.95
CA SER A 112 -0.91 20.49 -0.43
C SER A 112 -0.47 19.48 0.64
N TYR A 113 0.83 19.40 0.95
CA TYR A 113 1.29 18.47 1.96
C TYR A 113 1.02 19.01 3.36
N GLU A 114 0.13 18.30 4.04
CA GLU A 114 -0.10 18.44 5.46
C GLU A 114 0.34 17.13 6.14
N LYS A 115 1.38 17.21 6.98
CA LYS A 115 1.96 16.02 7.63
C LYS A 115 0.89 15.34 8.49
N GLY A 116 0.53 14.13 8.09
CA GLY A 116 -0.49 13.33 8.74
C GLY A 116 -1.93 13.78 8.47
N SER A 117 -2.18 14.32 7.27
CA SER A 117 -3.52 14.70 6.82
C SER A 117 -4.49 13.51 6.88
N LEU A 118 -5.39 13.53 7.87
CA LEU A 118 -6.43 12.50 8.01
C LEU A 118 -7.45 12.56 6.88
N ALA A 119 -7.65 13.75 6.28
CA ALA A 119 -8.53 13.92 5.12
C ALA A 119 -8.14 12.99 3.96
N PHE A 120 -6.84 12.74 3.74
CA PHE A 120 -6.41 11.80 2.71
C PHE A 120 -6.89 10.37 3.00
N SER A 121 -6.72 9.90 4.24
CA SER A 121 -7.19 8.57 4.67
C SER A 121 -8.71 8.48 4.70
N GLU A 122 -9.41 9.54 5.08
CA GLU A 122 -10.88 9.61 5.14
C GLU A 122 -11.49 9.56 3.74
N ASP A 123 -11.01 10.38 2.81
CA ASP A 123 -11.51 10.42 1.44
C ASP A 123 -11.19 9.12 0.70
N TYR A 124 -10.00 8.55 0.93
CA TYR A 124 -9.69 7.23 0.39
C TYR A 124 -10.64 6.17 0.94
N SER A 125 -10.79 6.09 2.26
CA SER A 125 -11.69 5.12 2.92
C SER A 125 -13.13 5.27 2.46
N TYR A 126 -13.61 6.50 2.27
CA TYR A 126 -14.94 6.78 1.78
C TYR A 126 -15.13 6.32 0.33
N SER A 127 -14.14 6.57 -0.54
CA SER A 127 -14.17 6.07 -1.93
C SER A 127 -14.25 4.54 -1.99
N ILE A 128 -13.50 3.87 -1.11
CA ILE A 128 -13.47 2.42 -0.97
C ILE A 128 -14.81 1.91 -0.45
N TYR A 129 -15.39 2.56 0.55
CA TYR A 129 -16.73 2.25 1.05
C TYR A 129 -17.79 2.31 -0.06
N LEU A 130 -17.81 3.39 -0.86
CA LEU A 130 -18.75 3.54 -1.97
C LEU A 130 -18.56 2.42 -3.01
N ARG A 131 -17.32 2.08 -3.34
CA ARG A 131 -17.02 0.99 -4.28
C ARG A 131 -17.45 -0.37 -3.73
N THR A 132 -17.20 -0.65 -2.45
CA THR A 132 -17.63 -1.89 -1.79
C THR A 132 -19.15 -2.02 -1.83
N LYS A 133 -19.91 -0.95 -1.55
CA LYS A 133 -21.38 -0.99 -1.65
C LYS A 133 -21.87 -1.34 -3.05
N HIS A 134 -21.19 -0.86 -4.09
CA HIS A 134 -21.49 -1.27 -5.46
C HIS A 134 -21.15 -2.75 -5.70
N CYS A 135 -19.97 -3.20 -5.29
CA CYS A 135 -19.54 -4.58 -5.43
C CYS A 135 -20.43 -5.58 -4.67
N ASP A 136 -20.91 -5.23 -3.47
CA ASP A 136 -21.82 -6.04 -2.66
C ASP A 136 -23.10 -6.36 -3.44
N GLY A 137 -23.71 -5.37 -4.08
CA GLY A 137 -24.92 -5.58 -4.90
C GLY A 137 -24.67 -6.49 -6.11
N VAL A 138 -23.48 -6.40 -6.73
CA VAL A 138 -23.10 -7.31 -7.83
C VAL A 138 -22.88 -8.73 -7.31
N TYR A 139 -22.20 -8.88 -6.18
CA TYR A 139 -21.96 -10.17 -5.54
C TYR A 139 -23.27 -10.85 -5.12
N GLU A 140 -24.19 -10.12 -4.49
CA GLU A 140 -25.50 -10.65 -4.10
C GLU A 140 -26.29 -11.18 -5.30
N LYS A 141 -26.22 -10.48 -6.44
CA LYS A 141 -26.82 -10.96 -7.69
C LYS A 141 -26.15 -12.23 -8.19
N LEU A 142 -24.82 -12.27 -8.25
CA LEU A 142 -24.05 -13.46 -8.65
C LEU A 142 -24.40 -14.67 -7.76
N LEU A 143 -24.42 -14.47 -6.45
CA LEU A 143 -24.75 -15.51 -5.47
C LEU A 143 -26.18 -16.00 -5.65
N LYS A 144 -27.14 -15.10 -5.93
CA LYS A 144 -28.52 -15.46 -6.22
C LYS A 144 -28.63 -16.28 -7.51
N ASP A 145 -27.93 -15.88 -8.57
CA ASP A 145 -27.95 -16.60 -9.84
C ASP A 145 -27.31 -18.00 -9.70
N TYR A 146 -26.22 -18.12 -8.95
CA TYR A 146 -25.58 -19.40 -8.63
C TYR A 146 -26.50 -20.32 -7.80
N ARG A 147 -27.11 -19.80 -6.72
CA ARG A 147 -28.05 -20.58 -5.87
C ARG A 147 -29.30 -21.05 -6.60
N ASN A 148 -29.69 -20.36 -7.68
CA ASN A 148 -30.81 -20.74 -8.52
C ASN A 148 -30.38 -21.54 -9.77
N PHE A 149 -29.14 -22.04 -9.80
CA PHE A 149 -28.58 -22.83 -10.90
C PHE A 149 -28.63 -22.15 -12.28
N ARG A 150 -28.61 -20.81 -12.30
CA ARG A 150 -28.57 -20.01 -13.54
C ARG A 150 -27.17 -19.85 -14.10
N ILE A 151 -26.17 -19.95 -13.24
CA ILE A 151 -24.75 -19.98 -13.56
C ILE A 151 -24.11 -21.15 -12.80
N ASP A 152 -23.01 -21.67 -13.31
CA ASP A 152 -22.26 -22.73 -12.63
C ASP A 152 -21.21 -22.18 -11.65
N GLU A 153 -20.50 -23.09 -10.97
CA GLU A 153 -19.45 -22.75 -10.00
C GLU A 153 -18.28 -22.00 -10.66
N VAL A 154 -17.93 -22.34 -11.90
CA VAL A 154 -16.83 -21.72 -12.65
C VAL A 154 -17.19 -20.28 -13.01
N GLU A 155 -18.41 -20.03 -13.47
CA GLU A 155 -18.92 -18.69 -13.75
C GLU A 155 -19.05 -17.85 -12.48
N PHE A 156 -19.52 -18.44 -11.38
CA PHE A 156 -19.58 -17.76 -10.09
C PHE A 156 -18.18 -17.34 -9.62
N GLN A 157 -17.20 -18.25 -9.66
CA GLN A 157 -15.83 -17.95 -9.27
C GLN A 157 -15.21 -16.86 -10.16
N LYS A 158 -15.40 -16.92 -11.48
CA LYS A 158 -14.97 -15.85 -12.41
C LYS A 158 -15.57 -14.49 -12.05
N GLY A 159 -16.84 -14.47 -11.64
CA GLY A 159 -17.51 -13.25 -11.18
C GLY A 159 -16.87 -12.69 -9.90
N CYS A 160 -16.58 -13.54 -8.91
CA CYS A 160 -15.87 -13.16 -7.70
C CYS A 160 -14.45 -12.64 -7.99
N ASP A 161 -13.72 -13.31 -8.88
CA ASP A 161 -12.36 -12.91 -9.28
C ASP A 161 -12.37 -11.56 -10.01
N ALA A 162 -13.38 -11.31 -10.85
CA ALA A 162 -13.57 -10.02 -11.51
C ALA A 162 -13.88 -8.88 -10.52
N LEU A 163 -14.69 -9.15 -9.48
CA LEU A 163 -14.95 -8.18 -8.41
C LEU A 163 -13.67 -7.84 -7.64
N ASN A 164 -12.89 -8.86 -7.26
CA ASN A 164 -11.62 -8.68 -6.55
C ASN A 164 -10.61 -7.90 -7.40
N SER A 165 -10.46 -8.27 -8.67
CA SER A 165 -9.56 -7.59 -9.61
C SER A 165 -9.99 -6.13 -9.84
N GLY A 166 -11.29 -5.90 -10.04
CA GLY A 166 -11.83 -4.56 -10.22
C GLY A 166 -11.68 -3.68 -8.97
N MET A 167 -11.69 -4.26 -7.78
CA MET A 167 -11.40 -3.54 -6.54
C MET A 167 -9.92 -3.15 -6.42
N ALA A 168 -9.01 -4.06 -6.78
CA ALA A 168 -7.57 -3.77 -6.80
C ALA A 168 -7.24 -2.68 -7.83
N GLU A 169 -7.84 -2.73 -9.02
CA GLU A 169 -7.71 -1.70 -10.06
C GLU A 169 -8.24 -0.35 -9.58
N PHE A 170 -9.43 -0.33 -8.97
CA PHE A 170 -10.00 0.90 -8.41
C PHE A 170 -9.09 1.57 -7.39
N ARG A 171 -8.51 0.79 -6.47
CA ARG A 171 -7.55 1.31 -5.48
C ARG A 171 -6.34 1.96 -6.16
N ASN A 172 -5.77 1.28 -7.15
CA ASN A 172 -4.63 1.80 -7.93
C ASN A 172 -4.98 3.11 -8.64
N THR A 173 -6.07 3.12 -9.41
CA THR A 173 -6.51 4.31 -10.15
C THR A 173 -6.83 5.47 -9.22
N TRP A 174 -7.55 5.23 -8.12
CA TRP A 174 -7.89 6.30 -7.19
C TRP A 174 -6.64 6.92 -6.57
N LEU A 175 -5.68 6.11 -6.13
CA LEU A 175 -4.44 6.62 -5.55
C LEU A 175 -3.61 7.39 -6.58
N GLU A 176 -3.51 6.90 -7.81
CA GLU A 176 -2.83 7.58 -8.93
C GLU A 176 -3.44 8.96 -9.22
N GLU A 177 -4.77 9.03 -9.29
CA GLU A 177 -5.50 10.25 -9.63
C GLU A 177 -5.61 11.26 -8.48
N ASN A 178 -5.48 10.82 -7.22
CA ASN A 178 -5.85 11.66 -6.07
C ASN A 178 -4.71 11.94 -5.09
N SER A 179 -3.69 11.08 -4.97
CA SER A 179 -2.64 11.23 -3.94
C SER A 179 -1.97 12.61 -3.97
N HIS A 180 -1.74 13.16 -5.17
CA HIS A 180 -1.09 14.47 -5.33
C HIS A 180 -1.90 15.63 -4.72
N LYS A 181 -3.24 15.51 -4.65
CA LYS A 181 -4.12 16.52 -4.07
C LYS A 181 -3.88 16.71 -2.57
N TYR A 182 -3.33 15.68 -1.91
CA TYR A 182 -3.00 15.67 -0.49
C TYR A 182 -1.48 15.79 -0.24
N GLY A 183 -0.68 16.08 -1.27
CA GLY A 183 0.76 16.17 -1.14
C GLY A 183 1.47 14.82 -1.02
N TYR A 184 0.92 13.76 -1.61
CA TYR A 184 1.57 12.45 -1.71
C TYR A 184 1.87 12.08 -3.17
N ILE A 185 2.91 11.27 -3.38
CA ILE A 185 3.31 10.75 -4.68
C ILE A 185 3.05 9.25 -4.66
N TYR A 186 2.13 8.81 -5.52
CA TYR A 186 1.86 7.41 -5.76
C TYR A 186 2.62 6.92 -7.00
N ARG A 187 3.25 5.75 -6.93
CA ARG A 187 3.97 5.12 -8.05
C ARG A 187 3.89 3.59 -7.99
N PHE A 188 3.91 2.97 -9.16
CA PHE A 188 4.21 1.56 -9.32
C PHE A 188 5.53 1.39 -10.08
N GLN A 189 6.42 0.56 -9.56
CA GLN A 189 7.65 0.16 -10.22
C GLN A 189 7.57 -1.34 -10.56
N GLY A 190 7.40 -1.64 -11.84
CA GLY A 190 7.45 -3.00 -12.35
C GLY A 190 8.84 -3.64 -12.17
N ARG A 191 8.86 -4.97 -12.11
CA ARG A 191 10.09 -5.77 -12.09
C ARG A 191 10.58 -6.12 -13.48
#